data_AF-A0A328YUR4-F1
#
_entry.id   AF-A0A328YUR4-F1
#
_cell.length_a   1.000
_cell.length_b   1.000
_cell.length_c   1.000
_cell.angle_alpha   90.00
_cell.angle_beta   90.00
_cell.angle_gamma   90.00
#
_symmetry.space_group_name_H-M   'P 1'
#
loop_
_entity.id
_entity.type
_entity.pdbx_description
1 polymer ?
#
loop_
_entity_poly.entity_id
_entity_poly.type
_entity_poly.pdbx_seq_one_letter_code
_entity_poly.pdbx_strand_id
1 'polypeptide(L)'
;MKYFSLIVFITIVFPMRAQDAFAKAEQLFQQEKYEEAKKSFAQLLSNNPNNYKVKEYLGDIAGHQKKWDEALYYYKALKNQFPQEAMYFYKFGGALGMKAKSVSKFKALTMLDDIETAFCTAARLDEKHVDCRWALVMFYIELPGIVGGSEKKAQKYANELMRISKVDGYLSKGYIDEYYERYDEAEKNYTRAYEIGHSKITFQKLYNLYLNKIRDKAKANKLKEQFEK
;
A
#
# COMPACT_ATOMS: atom_id res chain seq x y z
N MET A 1 -40.27 -2.50 -58.05
CA MET A 1 -40.60 -3.16 -56.76
C MET A 1 -39.69 -2.57 -55.69
N LYS A 2 -40.25 -1.82 -54.74
CA LYS A 2 -39.49 -1.16 -53.66
C LYS A 2 -39.27 -2.18 -52.54
N TYR A 3 -38.03 -2.58 -52.29
CA TYR A 3 -37.69 -3.41 -51.13
C TYR A 3 -37.62 -2.50 -49.90
N PHE A 4 -38.54 -2.73 -48.96
CA PHE A 4 -38.59 -2.05 -47.67
C PHE A 4 -37.64 -2.80 -46.73
N SER A 5 -36.41 -2.31 -46.55
CA SER A 5 -35.48 -2.87 -45.56
C SER A 5 -35.90 -2.43 -44.16
N LEU A 6 -36.48 -3.36 -43.41
CA LEU A 6 -36.79 -3.20 -41.98
C LEU A 6 -35.48 -3.19 -41.18
N ILE A 7 -35.02 -2.01 -40.77
CA ILE A 7 -33.90 -1.86 -39.83
C ILE A 7 -34.42 -2.22 -38.43
N VAL A 8 -34.09 -3.42 -37.95
CA VAL A 8 -34.34 -3.84 -36.56
C VAL A 8 -33.27 -3.19 -35.68
N PHE A 9 -33.64 -2.13 -34.98
CA PHE A 9 -32.79 -1.48 -33.98
C PHE A 9 -32.82 -2.34 -32.70
N ILE A 10 -31.84 -3.22 -32.52
CA ILE A 10 -31.66 -3.96 -31.27
C ILE A 10 -31.09 -2.96 -30.25
N THR A 11 -31.95 -2.30 -29.48
CA THR A 11 -31.50 -1.53 -28.32
C THR A 11 -30.99 -2.53 -27.30
N ILE A 12 -29.67 -2.72 -27.26
CA ILE A 12 -29.03 -3.45 -26.18
C ILE A 12 -29.17 -2.56 -24.94
N VAL A 13 -30.17 -2.85 -24.11
CA VAL A 13 -30.37 -2.20 -22.82
C VAL A 13 -29.29 -2.72 -21.86
N PHE A 14 -28.06 -2.20 -21.97
CA PHE A 14 -27.01 -2.46 -20.98
C PHE A 14 -27.33 -1.71 -19.65
N PRO A 15 -26.88 -2.24 -18.50
CA PRO A 15 -27.61 -2.22 -17.24
C PRO A 15 -27.25 -0.98 -16.40
N MET A 16 -28.06 0.07 -16.51
CA MET A 16 -27.97 1.26 -15.65
C MET A 16 -28.04 0.90 -14.14
N ARG A 17 -28.69 -0.22 -13.78
CA ARG A 17 -28.79 -0.73 -12.40
C ARG A 17 -27.48 -1.27 -11.81
N ALA A 18 -26.60 -1.85 -12.63
CA ALA A 18 -25.35 -2.45 -12.13
C ALA A 18 -24.31 -1.37 -11.79
N GLN A 19 -24.29 -0.29 -12.57
CA GLN A 19 -23.43 0.87 -12.32
C GLN A 19 -23.83 1.60 -11.03
N ASP A 20 -25.13 1.75 -10.78
CA ASP A 20 -25.67 2.32 -9.55
C ASP A 20 -25.34 1.45 -8.31
N ALA A 21 -25.50 0.13 -8.42
CA ALA A 21 -25.16 -0.79 -7.34
C ALA A 21 -23.65 -0.79 -7.00
N PHE A 22 -22.77 -0.68 -8.00
CA PHE A 22 -21.33 -0.57 -7.78
C PHE A 22 -20.97 0.73 -7.07
N ALA A 23 -21.50 1.87 -7.52
CA ALA A 23 -21.24 3.17 -6.90
C ALA A 23 -21.69 3.19 -5.42
N LYS A 24 -22.84 2.58 -5.12
CA LYS A 24 -23.31 2.42 -3.73
C LYS A 24 -22.38 1.55 -2.89
N ALA A 25 -21.88 0.44 -3.43
CA ALA A 25 -20.94 -0.43 -2.74
C ALA A 25 -19.59 0.27 -2.47
N GLU A 26 -19.11 1.03 -3.44
CA GLU A 26 -17.92 1.87 -3.30
C GLU A 26 -18.13 2.95 -2.24
N GLN A 27 -19.28 3.62 -2.21
CA GLN A 27 -19.59 4.60 -1.17
C GLN A 27 -19.59 3.97 0.24
N LEU A 28 -20.13 2.76 0.40
CA LEU A 28 -20.07 2.03 1.68
C LEU A 28 -18.62 1.73 2.08
N PHE A 29 -17.77 1.36 1.12
CA PHE A 29 -16.35 1.14 1.34
C PHE A 29 -15.64 2.42 1.80
N GLN A 30 -15.87 3.55 1.13
CA GLN A 30 -15.29 4.84 1.50
C GLN A 30 -15.75 5.35 2.87
N GLN A 31 -16.94 4.92 3.32
CA GLN A 31 -17.46 5.19 4.67
C GLN A 31 -16.95 4.18 5.72
N GLU A 32 -16.00 3.31 5.36
CA GLU A 32 -15.45 2.23 6.20
C GLU A 32 -16.52 1.22 6.69
N LYS A 33 -17.69 1.18 6.05
CA LYS A 33 -18.75 0.20 6.33
C LYS A 33 -18.45 -1.12 5.63
N TYR A 34 -17.31 -1.72 5.99
CA TYR A 34 -16.73 -2.85 5.27
C TYR A 34 -17.65 -4.08 5.18
N GLU A 35 -18.44 -4.37 6.21
CA GLU A 35 -19.38 -5.50 6.20
C GLU A 35 -20.53 -5.29 5.19
N GLU A 36 -21.07 -4.07 5.10
CA GLU A 36 -22.14 -3.72 4.15
C GLU A 36 -21.59 -3.66 2.71
N ALA A 37 -20.41 -3.06 2.56
CA ALA A 37 -19.69 -3.03 1.28
C ALA A 37 -19.42 -4.46 0.78
N LYS A 38 -18.94 -5.35 1.66
CA LYS A 38 -18.65 -6.76 1.32
C LYS A 38 -19.88 -7.48 0.79
N LYS A 39 -21.04 -7.34 1.46
CA LYS A 39 -22.30 -7.94 1.00
C LYS A 39 -22.68 -7.43 -0.39
N SER A 40 -22.55 -6.13 -0.62
CA SER A 40 -22.88 -5.49 -1.90
C SER A 40 -21.95 -5.95 -3.01
N PHE A 41 -20.63 -5.98 -2.76
CA PHE A 41 -19.64 -6.45 -3.72
C PHE A 41 -19.75 -7.95 -3.99
N ALA A 42 -20.10 -8.79 -3.01
CA ALA A 42 -20.33 -10.21 -3.23
C ALA A 42 -21.50 -10.47 -4.18
N GLN A 43 -22.59 -9.70 -4.07
CA GLN A 43 -23.72 -9.77 -5.00
C GLN A 43 -23.34 -9.30 -6.41
N LEU A 44 -22.53 -8.25 -6.51
CA LEU A 44 -22.00 -7.80 -7.82
C LEU A 44 -21.10 -8.86 -8.45
N LEU A 45 -20.29 -9.55 -7.65
CA LEU A 45 -19.41 -10.62 -8.12
C LEU A 45 -20.21 -11.85 -8.58
N SER A 46 -21.30 -12.24 -7.89
CA SER A 46 -22.13 -13.37 -8.33
C SER A 46 -22.78 -13.11 -9.70
N ASN A 47 -23.13 -11.86 -9.99
CA ASN A 47 -23.71 -11.46 -11.26
C ASN A 47 -22.66 -11.35 -12.38
N ASN A 48 -21.42 -11.01 -12.04
CA ASN A 48 -20.29 -10.95 -12.97
C ASN A 48 -18.99 -11.46 -12.32
N PRO A 49 -18.74 -12.79 -12.36
CA PRO A 49 -17.60 -13.40 -11.69
C PRO A 49 -16.22 -12.95 -12.19
N ASN A 50 -16.15 -12.30 -13.37
CA ASN A 50 -14.91 -11.82 -13.97
C ASN A 50 -14.66 -10.33 -13.72
N ASN A 51 -15.51 -9.65 -12.94
CA ASN A 51 -15.34 -8.24 -12.62
C ASN A 51 -14.12 -8.04 -11.68
N TYR A 52 -13.00 -7.63 -12.26
CA TYR A 52 -11.75 -7.46 -11.54
C TYR A 52 -11.80 -6.33 -10.50
N LYS A 53 -12.51 -5.22 -10.77
CA LYS A 53 -12.68 -4.13 -9.80
C LYS A 53 -13.41 -4.58 -8.55
N VAL A 54 -14.43 -5.43 -8.71
CA VAL A 54 -15.16 -6.02 -7.57
C VAL A 54 -14.26 -6.96 -6.78
N LYS A 55 -13.45 -7.80 -7.46
CA LYS A 55 -12.44 -8.65 -6.78
C LYS A 55 -11.42 -7.82 -6.01
N GLU A 56 -10.98 -6.70 -6.58
CA GLU A 56 -10.04 -5.78 -5.95
C GLU A 56 -10.63 -5.20 -4.66
N TYR A 57 -11.85 -4.66 -4.70
CA TYR A 57 -12.53 -4.16 -3.50
C TYR A 57 -12.76 -5.25 -2.45
N LEU A 58 -13.11 -6.48 -2.84
CA LEU A 58 -13.24 -7.59 -1.89
C LEU A 58 -11.89 -7.98 -1.26
N GLY A 59 -10.81 -7.94 -2.03
CA GLY A 59 -9.44 -8.10 -1.52
C GLY A 59 -9.07 -7.01 -0.52
N ASP A 60 -9.35 -5.75 -0.86
CA ASP A 60 -9.07 -4.59 0.00
C ASP A 60 -9.87 -4.66 1.31
N ILE A 61 -11.16 -4.99 1.24
CA ILE A 61 -12.00 -5.23 2.43
C ILE A 61 -11.43 -6.37 3.28
N ALA A 62 -11.05 -7.50 2.67
CA ALA A 62 -10.45 -8.61 3.40
C ALA A 62 -9.14 -8.19 4.08
N GLY A 63 -8.32 -7.35 3.43
CA GLY A 63 -7.13 -6.72 4.00
C GLY A 63 -7.43 -5.86 5.23
N HIS A 64 -8.42 -4.97 5.13
CA HIS A 64 -8.88 -4.15 6.27
C HIS A 64 -9.37 -5.01 7.45
N GLN A 65 -10.02 -6.13 7.15
CA GLN A 65 -10.50 -7.10 8.14
C GLN A 65 -9.42 -8.07 8.63
N LYS A 66 -8.17 -7.93 8.17
CA LYS A 66 -7.04 -8.84 8.46
C LYS A 66 -7.30 -10.29 8.06
N LYS A 67 -8.24 -10.53 7.15
CA LYS A 67 -8.55 -11.84 6.55
C LYS A 67 -7.54 -12.09 5.43
N TRP A 68 -6.27 -12.27 5.78
CA TRP A 68 -5.16 -12.25 4.83
C TRP A 68 -5.25 -13.36 3.77
N ASP A 69 -5.73 -14.54 4.13
CA ASP A 69 -5.94 -15.63 3.16
C ASP A 69 -6.99 -15.28 2.10
N GLU A 70 -8.07 -14.61 2.50
CA GLU A 70 -9.11 -14.12 1.58
C GLU A 70 -8.56 -12.98 0.70
N ALA A 71 -7.80 -12.05 1.26
CA ALA A 71 -7.15 -10.98 0.49
C ALA A 71 -6.18 -11.56 -0.55
N LEU A 72 -5.35 -12.52 -0.15
CA LEU A 72 -4.39 -13.21 -1.04
C LEU A 72 -5.10 -13.98 -2.16
N TYR A 73 -6.26 -14.57 -1.90
CA TYR A 73 -7.05 -15.23 -2.94
C TYR A 73 -7.41 -14.25 -4.08
N TYR A 74 -7.95 -13.07 -3.74
CA TYR A 74 -8.29 -12.05 -4.74
C TYR A 74 -7.07 -11.44 -5.40
N TYR A 75 -6.07 -11.02 -4.63
CA TYR A 75 -4.88 -10.37 -5.19
C TYR A 75 -4.03 -11.32 -6.05
N LYS A 76 -3.95 -12.61 -5.72
CA LYS A 76 -3.28 -13.59 -6.57
C LYS A 76 -3.97 -13.73 -7.93
N ALA A 77 -5.30 -13.75 -7.95
CA ALA A 77 -6.06 -13.76 -9.20
C ALA A 77 -5.80 -12.49 -10.03
N LEU A 78 -5.82 -11.31 -9.40
CA LEU A 78 -5.57 -10.03 -10.07
C LEU A 78 -4.16 -9.91 -10.63
N LYS A 79 -3.15 -10.27 -9.83
CA LYS A 79 -1.73 -10.28 -10.24
C LYS A 79 -1.49 -11.18 -11.46
N ASN A 80 -2.15 -12.33 -11.51
CA ASN A 80 -2.03 -13.27 -12.63
C ASN A 80 -2.78 -12.79 -13.88
N GLN A 81 -3.95 -12.17 -13.70
CA GLN A 81 -4.77 -11.66 -14.81
C GLN A 81 -4.16 -10.40 -15.43
N PHE A 82 -3.49 -9.56 -14.64
CA PHE A 82 -2.89 -8.30 -15.07
C PHE A 82 -1.40 -8.26 -14.71
N PRO A 83 -0.54 -9.03 -15.41
CA PRO A 83 0.86 -9.20 -15.05
C PRO A 83 1.73 -7.95 -15.28
N GLN A 84 1.18 -6.90 -15.89
CA GLN A 84 1.85 -5.61 -16.12
C GLN A 84 1.35 -4.50 -15.18
N GLU A 85 0.39 -4.81 -14.29
CA GLU A 85 -0.16 -3.84 -13.34
C GLU A 85 0.60 -3.91 -12.02
N ALA A 86 1.43 -2.90 -11.74
CA ALA A 86 2.29 -2.84 -10.56
C ALA A 86 1.48 -2.94 -9.25
N MET A 87 0.29 -2.32 -9.20
CA MET A 87 -0.54 -2.24 -8.01
C MET A 87 -0.93 -3.63 -7.48
N TYR A 88 -1.19 -4.60 -8.35
CA TYR A 88 -1.60 -5.94 -7.89
C TYR A 88 -0.44 -6.76 -7.33
N PHE A 89 0.78 -6.54 -7.80
CA PHE A 89 1.97 -7.10 -7.16
C PHE A 89 2.21 -6.46 -5.79
N TYR A 90 2.05 -5.13 -5.68
CA TYR A 90 2.16 -4.41 -4.40
C TYR A 90 1.11 -4.89 -3.38
N LYS A 91 -0.18 -4.95 -3.76
CA LYS A 91 -1.25 -5.46 -2.89
C LYS A 91 -1.03 -6.91 -2.46
N PHE A 92 -0.60 -7.78 -3.38
CA PHE A 92 -0.26 -9.16 -3.06
C PHE A 92 0.91 -9.26 -2.07
N GLY A 93 2.03 -8.56 -2.33
CA GLY A 93 3.19 -8.53 -1.43
C GLY A 93 2.86 -7.97 -0.06
N GLY A 94 2.05 -6.90 0.00
CA GLY A 94 1.55 -6.29 1.23
C GLY A 94 0.73 -7.27 2.07
N ALA A 95 -0.30 -7.90 1.47
CA ALA A 95 -1.12 -8.89 2.16
C ALA A 95 -0.29 -10.11 2.62
N LEU A 96 0.67 -10.56 1.81
CA LEU A 96 1.53 -11.68 2.13
C LEU A 96 2.47 -11.36 3.30
N GLY A 97 3.05 -10.15 3.32
CA GLY A 97 3.85 -9.64 4.43
C GLY A 97 3.04 -9.51 5.72
N MET A 98 1.81 -9.01 5.65
CA MET A 98 0.92 -8.93 6.82
C MET A 98 0.53 -10.31 7.34
N LYS A 99 0.29 -11.29 6.45
CA LYS A 99 0.10 -12.69 6.82
C LYS A 99 1.35 -13.25 7.51
N ALA A 100 2.53 -13.01 6.95
CA ALA A 100 3.80 -13.47 7.52
C ALA A 100 4.01 -12.97 8.96
N LYS A 101 3.59 -11.73 9.27
CA LYS A 101 3.62 -11.17 10.64
C LYS A 101 2.65 -11.85 11.62
N SER A 102 1.63 -12.56 11.12
CA SER A 102 0.60 -13.24 11.96
C SER A 102 0.84 -14.73 12.17
N VAL A 103 1.82 -15.34 11.49
CA VAL A 103 2.11 -16.78 11.57
C VAL A 103 3.42 -17.06 12.32
N SER A 104 3.72 -18.33 12.57
CA SER A 104 4.99 -18.70 13.20
C SER A 104 6.18 -18.26 12.35
N LYS A 105 7.30 -17.90 12.99
CA LYS A 105 8.52 -17.45 12.29
C LYS A 105 8.97 -18.40 11.19
N PHE A 106 8.90 -19.72 11.43
CA PHE A 106 9.24 -20.72 10.41
C PHE A 106 8.36 -20.64 9.16
N LYS A 107 7.03 -20.47 9.32
CA LYS A 107 6.12 -20.26 8.20
C LYS A 107 6.33 -18.91 7.53
N ALA A 108 6.64 -17.87 8.29
CA ALA A 108 6.96 -16.56 7.74
C ALA A 108 8.20 -16.58 6.84
N LEU A 109 9.24 -17.35 7.22
CA LEU A 109 10.45 -17.51 6.43
C LEU A 109 10.17 -18.08 5.03
N THR A 110 9.25 -19.03 4.90
CA THR A 110 8.90 -19.61 3.58
C THR A 110 8.14 -18.64 2.66
N MET A 111 7.77 -17.46 3.17
CA MET A 111 7.00 -16.45 2.42
C MET A 111 7.88 -15.27 1.96
N LEU A 112 9.12 -15.16 2.45
CA LEU A 112 9.97 -13.98 2.23
C LEU A 112 10.31 -13.76 0.76
N ASP A 113 10.66 -14.83 0.03
CA ASP A 113 11.02 -14.73 -1.39
C ASP A 113 9.84 -14.24 -2.23
N ASP A 114 8.63 -14.72 -1.95
CA ASP A 114 7.41 -14.29 -2.63
C ASP A 114 7.08 -12.82 -2.34
N ILE A 115 7.32 -12.36 -1.10
CA ILE A 115 7.14 -10.96 -0.70
C ILE A 115 8.15 -10.06 -1.43
N GLU A 116 9.46 -10.40 -1.37
CA GLU A 116 10.52 -9.63 -2.03
C GLU A 116 10.27 -9.57 -3.55
N THR A 117 9.92 -10.70 -4.16
CA THR A 117 9.63 -10.80 -5.60
C THR A 117 8.43 -9.94 -5.98
N ALA A 118 7.37 -9.94 -5.18
CA ALA A 118 6.18 -9.14 -5.45
C ALA A 118 6.51 -7.64 -5.42
N PHE A 119 7.17 -7.16 -4.37
CA PHE A 119 7.56 -5.75 -4.30
C PHE A 119 8.59 -5.35 -5.36
N CYS A 120 9.63 -6.16 -5.61
CA CYS A 120 10.59 -5.86 -6.67
C CYS A 120 9.92 -5.82 -8.05
N THR A 121 8.92 -6.67 -8.29
CA THR A 121 8.17 -6.64 -9.56
C THR A 121 7.33 -5.37 -9.67
N ALA A 122 6.61 -4.98 -8.61
CA ALA A 122 5.84 -3.74 -8.60
C ALA A 122 6.75 -2.51 -8.84
N ALA A 123 7.89 -2.41 -8.15
CA ALA A 123 8.85 -1.32 -8.31
C ALA A 123 9.49 -1.24 -9.71
N ARG A 124 9.59 -2.39 -10.40
CA ARG A 124 10.08 -2.49 -11.79
C ARG A 124 9.01 -2.10 -12.81
N LEU A 125 7.75 -2.48 -12.57
CA LEU A 125 6.62 -2.15 -13.45
C LEU A 125 6.23 -0.67 -13.35
N ASP A 126 6.39 -0.07 -12.17
CA ASP A 126 6.16 1.36 -11.93
C ASP A 126 7.35 2.01 -11.20
N GLU A 127 8.17 2.71 -11.98
CA GLU A 127 9.34 3.45 -11.50
C GLU A 127 9.02 4.60 -10.54
N LYS A 128 7.75 5.04 -10.47
CA LYS A 128 7.30 6.13 -9.60
C LYS A 128 6.45 5.64 -8.42
N HIS A 129 6.21 4.33 -8.28
CA HIS A 129 5.45 3.78 -7.16
C HIS A 129 6.15 4.03 -5.83
N VAL A 130 5.64 4.98 -5.04
CA VAL A 130 6.21 5.40 -3.75
C VAL A 130 6.04 4.29 -2.70
N ASP A 131 4.82 3.78 -2.52
CA ASP A 131 4.53 2.83 -1.44
C ASP A 131 5.31 1.52 -1.56
N CYS A 132 5.51 1.04 -2.79
CA CYS A 132 6.30 -0.16 -3.03
C CYS A 132 7.77 0.01 -2.60
N ARG A 133 8.36 1.19 -2.82
CA ARG A 133 9.74 1.48 -2.40
C ARG A 133 9.83 1.60 -0.89
N TRP A 134 8.83 2.20 -0.25
CA TRP A 134 8.70 2.18 1.20
C TRP A 134 8.60 0.76 1.76
N ALA A 135 7.79 -0.10 1.14
CA ALA A 135 7.68 -1.51 1.52
C ALA A 135 9.02 -2.23 1.41
N LEU A 136 9.81 -1.96 0.37
CA LEU A 136 11.17 -2.53 0.23
C LEU A 136 12.15 -1.98 1.27
N VAL A 137 12.11 -0.68 1.58
CA VAL A 137 12.92 -0.10 2.67
C VAL A 137 12.61 -0.81 3.99
N MET A 138 11.33 -0.92 4.36
CA MET A 138 10.93 -1.60 5.60
C MET A 138 11.29 -3.09 5.56
N PHE A 139 11.06 -3.78 4.45
CA PHE A 139 11.35 -5.21 4.31
C PHE A 139 12.83 -5.52 4.57
N TYR A 140 13.76 -4.79 3.95
CA TYR A 140 15.18 -5.04 4.17
C TYR A 140 15.71 -4.56 5.52
N ILE A 141 15.00 -3.67 6.22
CA ILE A 141 15.35 -3.21 7.57
C ILE A 141 14.80 -4.15 8.65
N GLU A 142 13.57 -4.63 8.50
CA GLU A 142 12.92 -5.48 9.51
C GLU A 142 13.45 -6.92 9.52
N LEU A 143 14.05 -7.39 8.42
CA LEU A 143 14.60 -8.74 8.33
C LEU A 143 15.99 -8.85 8.99
N PRO A 144 16.29 -9.97 9.67
CA PRO A 144 17.66 -10.29 10.04
C PRO A 144 18.57 -10.44 8.81
N GLY A 145 19.83 -10.00 8.94
CA GLY A 145 20.80 -10.05 7.83
C GLY A 145 21.01 -11.45 7.23
N ILE A 146 20.96 -12.50 8.07
CA ILE A 146 21.11 -13.90 7.63
C ILE A 146 20.00 -14.39 6.69
N VAL A 147 18.84 -13.73 6.68
CA VAL A 147 17.66 -14.12 5.87
C VAL A 147 17.27 -13.02 4.87
N GLY A 148 18.21 -12.14 4.52
CA GLY A 148 18.02 -11.16 3.44
C GLY A 148 17.91 -9.71 3.88
N GLY A 149 17.91 -9.42 5.18
CA GLY A 149 18.01 -8.05 5.69
C GLY A 149 19.27 -7.34 5.18
N SER A 150 19.15 -6.07 4.78
CA SER A 150 20.27 -5.35 4.17
C SER A 150 20.06 -3.83 4.18
N GLU A 151 20.86 -3.11 4.98
CA GLU A 151 20.91 -1.65 4.95
C GLU A 151 21.23 -1.13 3.55
N LYS A 152 22.16 -1.76 2.83
CA LYS A 152 22.54 -1.36 1.47
C LYS A 152 21.35 -1.41 0.51
N LYS A 153 20.55 -2.48 0.57
CA LYS A 153 19.33 -2.57 -0.25
C LYS A 153 18.29 -1.55 0.20
N ALA A 154 18.10 -1.34 1.50
CA ALA A 154 17.20 -0.29 2.01
C ALA A 154 17.60 1.11 1.53
N GLN A 155 18.88 1.46 1.63
CA GLN A 155 19.44 2.74 1.15
C GLN A 155 19.28 2.91 -0.35
N LYS A 156 19.39 1.83 -1.15
CA LYS A 156 19.08 1.88 -2.58
C LYS A 156 17.66 2.42 -2.79
N TYR A 157 16.65 1.81 -2.17
CA TYR A 157 15.25 2.23 -2.36
C TYR A 157 14.93 3.59 -1.71
N ALA A 158 15.57 3.95 -0.60
CA ALA A 158 15.50 5.30 -0.03
C ALA A 158 16.07 6.36 -0.99
N ASN A 159 17.13 6.04 -1.73
CA ASN A 159 17.66 6.91 -2.78
C ASN A 159 16.73 7.00 -3.99
N GLU A 160 15.99 5.95 -4.33
CA GLU A 160 14.94 6.02 -5.36
C GLU A 160 13.79 6.92 -4.89
N LEU A 161 13.32 6.75 -3.66
CA LEU A 161 12.32 7.61 -3.04
C LEU A 161 12.76 9.08 -3.08
N MET A 162 14.02 9.37 -2.76
CA MET A 162 14.58 10.73 -2.83
C MET A 162 14.55 11.37 -4.23
N ARG A 163 14.49 10.57 -5.29
CA ARG A 163 14.31 11.07 -6.67
C ARG A 163 12.84 11.30 -7.01
N ILE A 164 11.93 10.53 -6.43
CA ILE A 164 10.48 10.60 -6.69
C ILE A 164 9.83 11.70 -5.84
N SER A 165 10.13 11.70 -4.53
CA SER A 165 9.58 12.60 -3.52
C SER A 165 10.65 12.91 -2.48
N LYS A 166 11.00 14.20 -2.35
CA LYS A 166 12.00 14.63 -1.36
C LYS A 166 11.57 14.30 0.06
N VAL A 167 10.28 14.46 0.37
CA VAL A 167 9.72 14.13 1.68
C VAL A 167 9.92 12.65 1.98
N ASP A 168 9.53 11.76 1.07
CA ASP A 168 9.67 10.30 1.26
C ASP A 168 11.14 9.86 1.28
N GLY A 169 12.00 10.49 0.49
CA GLY A 169 13.44 10.24 0.52
C GLY A 169 14.06 10.55 1.88
N TYR A 170 13.75 11.72 2.44
CA TYR A 170 14.26 12.09 3.76
C TYR A 170 13.63 11.25 4.88
N LEU A 171 12.33 10.99 4.82
CA LEU A 171 11.66 10.12 5.78
C LEU A 171 12.24 8.70 5.77
N SER A 172 12.47 8.11 4.59
CA SER A 172 13.01 6.75 4.49
C SER A 172 14.46 6.65 4.96
N LYS A 173 15.28 7.66 4.68
CA LYS A 173 16.65 7.76 5.24
C LYS A 173 16.63 7.90 6.76
N GLY A 174 15.79 8.80 7.28
CA GLY A 174 15.62 8.97 8.72
C GLY A 174 15.13 7.69 9.41
N TYR A 175 14.26 6.92 8.77
CA TYR A 175 13.82 5.61 9.27
C TYR A 175 14.95 4.59 9.33
N ILE A 176 15.81 4.52 8.31
CA ILE A 176 16.99 3.65 8.31
C ILE A 176 17.94 4.06 9.44
N ASP A 177 18.24 5.36 9.58
CA ASP A 177 19.13 5.87 10.62
C ASP A 177 18.56 5.65 12.02
N GLU A 178 17.25 5.84 12.22
CA GLU A 178 16.57 5.56 13.49
C GLU A 178 16.67 4.09 13.88
N TYR A 179 16.52 3.16 12.92
CA TYR A 179 16.64 1.73 13.17
C TYR A 179 18.04 1.34 13.65
N TYR A 180 19.09 1.94 13.06
CA TYR A 180 20.48 1.72 13.45
C TYR A 180 20.95 2.62 14.60
N GLU A 181 20.02 3.28 15.30
CA GLU A 181 20.28 4.16 16.44
C GLU A 181 21.21 5.35 16.13
N ARG A 182 21.31 5.73 14.85
CA ARG A 182 22.06 6.91 14.38
C ARG A 182 21.20 8.16 14.51
N TYR A 183 20.81 8.49 15.74
CA TYR A 183 19.78 9.48 16.00
C TYR A 183 20.11 10.89 15.50
N ASP A 184 21.39 11.28 15.48
CA ASP A 184 21.80 12.57 14.92
C ASP A 184 21.51 12.68 13.41
N GLU A 185 21.75 11.60 12.66
CA GLU A 185 21.45 11.57 11.23
C GLU A 185 19.94 11.41 10.98
N ALA A 186 19.26 10.62 11.82
CA ALA A 186 17.80 10.52 11.79
C ALA A 186 17.13 11.89 12.03
N GLU A 187 17.62 12.67 13.00
CA GLU A 187 17.12 14.03 13.30
C GLU A 187 17.30 14.95 12.09
N LYS A 188 18.49 14.98 11.48
CA LYS A 188 18.75 15.79 10.28
C LYS A 188 17.78 15.42 9.15
N ASN A 189 17.64 14.13 8.87
CA ASN A 189 16.75 13.65 7.81
C ASN A 189 15.28 13.98 8.10
N TYR A 190 14.77 13.68 9.29
CA TYR A 190 13.37 13.98 9.64
C TYR A 190 13.08 15.48 9.72
N THR A 191 14.06 16.30 10.11
CA THR A 191 13.93 17.77 10.07
C THR A 191 13.81 18.25 8.63
N ARG A 192 14.64 17.77 7.71
CA ARG A 192 14.48 18.09 6.27
C ARG A 192 13.14 17.64 5.71
N ALA A 193 12.67 16.45 6.09
CA ALA A 193 11.34 15.99 5.69
C ALA A 193 10.23 16.93 6.21
N TYR A 194 10.33 17.38 7.45
CA TYR A 194 9.37 18.30 8.07
C TYR A 194 9.39 19.69 7.43
N GLU A 195 10.57 20.26 7.18
CA GLU A 195 10.74 21.56 6.50
C GLU A 195 10.17 21.58 5.07
N ILE A 196 10.17 20.44 4.38
CA ILE A 196 9.64 20.36 3.01
C ILE A 196 8.15 20.03 3.02
N GLY A 197 7.75 19.06 3.84
CA GLY A 197 6.40 18.51 3.80
C GLY A 197 5.38 19.25 4.66
N HIS A 198 5.80 19.81 5.80
CA HIS A 198 4.94 20.49 6.79
C HIS A 198 3.61 19.74 7.08
N SER A 199 3.65 18.41 7.05
CA SER A 199 2.47 17.55 7.20
C SER A 199 2.42 16.91 8.58
N LYS A 200 1.24 16.40 8.96
CA LYS A 200 1.06 15.60 10.18
C LYS A 200 2.01 14.40 10.24
N ILE A 201 2.29 13.74 9.10
CA ILE A 201 3.19 12.57 9.04
C ILE A 201 4.63 12.98 9.35
N THR A 202 5.11 14.02 8.67
CA THR A 202 6.48 14.52 8.86
C THR A 202 6.70 15.08 10.26
N PHE A 203 5.70 15.76 10.82
CA PHE A 203 5.69 16.21 12.20
C PHE A 203 5.80 15.02 13.16
N GLN A 204 4.93 14.02 13.02
CA GLN A 204 4.88 12.86 13.92
C GLN A 204 6.19 12.09 13.94
N LYS A 205 6.86 11.91 12.79
CA LYS A 205 8.14 11.21 12.72
C LYS A 205 9.23 11.94 13.51
N LEU A 206 9.39 13.24 13.30
CA LEU A 206 10.38 14.04 14.02
C LEU A 206 10.04 14.16 15.51
N TYR A 207 8.76 14.40 15.84
CA TYR A 207 8.29 14.48 17.22
C TYR A 207 8.53 13.17 17.98
N ASN A 208 8.23 12.02 17.37
CA ASN A 208 8.45 10.71 17.99
C ASN A 208 9.93 10.40 18.19
N LEU A 209 10.81 10.83 17.27
CA LEU A 209 12.26 10.73 17.46
C LEU A 209 12.68 11.51 18.72
N TYR A 210 12.27 12.78 18.85
CA TYR A 210 12.58 13.60 20.02
C TYR A 210 12.04 13.02 21.31
N LEU A 211 10.77 12.63 21.33
CA LEU A 211 10.11 12.19 22.55
C LEU A 211 10.60 10.80 23.01
N ASN A 212 10.73 9.85 22.08
CA ASN A 212 10.88 8.44 22.44
C ASN A 212 12.31 7.92 22.28
N LYS A 213 13.06 8.42 21.28
CA LYS A 213 14.40 7.92 20.96
C LYS A 213 15.49 8.77 21.60
N ILE A 214 15.51 10.06 21.29
CA ILE A 214 16.46 11.04 21.86
C ILE A 214 16.08 11.42 23.30
N ARG A 215 14.78 11.35 23.63
CA ARG A 215 14.20 11.72 24.95
C ARG A 215 14.38 13.20 25.32
N ASP A 216 14.45 14.06 24.31
CA ASP A 216 14.49 15.51 24.47
C ASP A 216 13.06 16.09 24.42
N LYS A 217 12.44 16.18 25.59
CA LYS A 217 11.08 16.72 25.74
C LYS A 217 11.00 18.20 25.35
N ALA A 218 12.09 18.96 25.50
CA ALA A 218 12.10 20.38 25.17
C ALA A 218 12.01 20.58 23.65
N LYS A 219 12.81 19.83 22.86
CA LYS A 219 12.68 19.81 21.40
C LYS A 219 11.30 19.34 20.94
N ALA A 220 10.77 18.28 21.57
CA ALA A 220 9.44 17.75 21.23
C ALA A 220 8.33 18.79 21.44
N ASN A 221 8.30 19.46 22.60
CA ASN A 221 7.30 20.48 22.91
C ASN A 221 7.43 21.70 22.00
N LYS A 222 8.65 22.17 21.75
CA LYS A 222 8.91 23.29 20.83
C LYS A 222 8.40 22.97 19.42
N LEU A 223 8.66 21.77 18.91
CA LEU A 223 8.18 21.34 17.60
C LEU A 223 6.64 21.30 17.56
N LYS A 224 6.00 20.81 18.62
CA LYS A 224 4.53 20.77 18.74
C LYS A 224 3.92 22.17 18.68
N GLU A 225 4.45 23.11 19.47
CA GLU A 225 4.00 24.51 19.47
C GLU A 225 4.17 25.18 18.09
N GLN A 226 5.22 24.81 17.35
CA GLN A 226 5.45 25.33 16.00
C GLN A 226 4.48 24.74 14.97
N PHE A 227 4.04 23.50 15.15
CA PHE A 227 3.13 22.82 14.22
C PHE A 227 1.66 23.23 14.43
N GLU A 228 1.28 23.63 15.65
CA GLU A 228 -0.08 24.03 15.99
C GLU A 228 -0.40 25.50 15.68
N LYS A 229 0.60 26.29 15.28
CA LYS A 229 0.44 27.68 14.84
C LYS A 229 0.15 27.76 13.34
#